data_AF-A0A947QJY2-F1
#
_entry.id   AF-A0A947QJY2-F1
#
_cell.length_a   1.000
_cell.length_b   1.000
_cell.length_c   1.000
_cell.angle_alpha   90.00
_cell.angle_beta   90.00
_cell.angle_gamma   90.00
#
_symmetry.space_group_name_H-M   'P 1'
#
loop_
_entity.id
_entity.type
_entity.pdbx_description
1 polymer ?
#
loop_
_entity_poly.entity_id
_entity_poly.type
_entity_poly.pdbx_seq_one_letter_code
_entity_poly.pdbx_strand_id
1 'polypeptide(L)'
;VNLYDFSKSLGVDGYIIERFIPLGNGLKISDKIVNGEDLNDLYRNIFQKCEVEYNPQDLVQYRALQVKFSEKDVFAAQCIVAKDGLALLPDGTVLPCRRFSIPVGNLLTDSLENIWSNSTLLNDLRNKKNLKGKCGKCGVSDCIGCRAMVYALTGDYLAEDFHCWL
;
A
#
# COMPACT_ATOMS: atom_id res chain seq x y z
N VAL A 1 19.62 -17.63 -6.42
CA VAL A 1 18.34 -18.25 -6.83
C VAL A 1 17.29 -17.14 -6.85
N ASN A 2 16.55 -16.95 -7.95
CA ASN A 2 15.46 -15.96 -8.01
C ASN A 2 14.24 -16.48 -7.22
N LEU A 3 13.54 -15.60 -6.49
CA LEU A 3 12.37 -15.95 -5.66
C LEU A 3 11.32 -16.75 -6.43
N TYR A 4 11.05 -16.40 -7.69
CA TYR A 4 10.05 -17.09 -8.50
C TYR A 4 10.39 -18.58 -8.70
N ASP A 5 11.62 -18.85 -9.14
CA ASP A 5 12.08 -20.22 -9.41
C ASP A 5 12.27 -21.00 -8.09
N PHE A 6 12.71 -20.32 -7.02
CA PHE A 6 12.80 -20.90 -5.69
C PHE A 6 11.43 -21.34 -5.17
N SER A 7 10.43 -20.46 -5.18
CA SER A 7 9.08 -20.77 -4.71
C SER A 7 8.45 -21.91 -5.52
N LYS A 8 8.63 -21.94 -6.85
CA LYS A 8 8.20 -23.09 -7.67
C LYS A 8 8.85 -24.40 -7.23
N SER A 9 10.15 -24.39 -6.92
CA SER A 9 10.86 -25.59 -6.47
C SER A 9 10.35 -26.14 -5.13
N LEU A 10 9.71 -25.29 -4.31
CA LEU A 10 9.09 -25.70 -3.04
C LEU A 10 7.70 -26.31 -3.21
N GLY A 11 7.11 -26.27 -4.42
CA GLY A 11 5.78 -26.80 -4.68
C GLY A 11 4.64 -26.00 -4.03
N VAL A 12 4.87 -24.73 -3.69
CA VAL A 12 3.79 -23.84 -3.20
C VAL A 12 2.96 -23.31 -4.37
N ASP A 13 1.71 -22.91 -4.12
CA ASP A 13 0.80 -22.40 -5.16
C ASP A 13 1.18 -21.00 -5.70
N GLY A 14 2.00 -20.27 -4.95
CA GLY A 14 2.34 -18.88 -5.24
C GLY A 14 2.98 -18.17 -4.06
N TYR A 15 3.09 -16.85 -4.16
CA TYR A 15 3.58 -16.00 -3.08
C TYR A 15 2.99 -14.59 -3.18
N ILE A 16 3.00 -13.87 -2.06
CA ILE A 16 2.60 -12.47 -1.98
C ILE A 16 3.84 -11.63 -1.67
N ILE A 17 4.05 -10.59 -2.46
CA ILE A 17 5.02 -9.54 -2.18
C ILE A 17 4.27 -8.35 -1.60
N GLU A 18 4.65 -7.99 -0.39
CA GLU A 18 4.18 -6.75 0.25
C GLU A 18 5.37 -5.83 0.51
N ARG A 19 5.11 -4.53 0.49
CA ARG A 19 6.14 -3.54 0.82
C ARG A 19 6.40 -3.53 2.32
N PHE A 20 7.68 -3.46 2.67
CA PHE A 20 8.10 -3.24 4.05
C PHE A 20 7.71 -1.81 4.47
N ILE A 21 6.89 -1.69 5.52
CA ILE A 21 6.53 -0.40 6.13
C ILE A 21 7.16 -0.34 7.52
N PRO A 22 8.06 0.62 7.81
CA PRO A 22 8.85 0.66 9.03
C PRO A 22 7.99 1.13 10.21
N LEU A 23 7.55 0.21 11.08
CA LEU A 23 6.79 0.54 12.28
C LEU A 23 7.43 -0.10 13.51
N GLY A 24 7.32 0.55 14.66
CA GLY A 24 7.87 0.04 15.93
C GLY A 24 9.36 -0.29 15.80
N ASN A 25 9.75 -1.53 16.13
CA ASN A 25 11.14 -1.99 15.97
C ASN A 25 11.64 -1.96 14.52
N GLY A 26 10.74 -2.00 13.52
CA GLY A 26 11.09 -1.89 12.10
C GLY A 26 11.75 -0.55 11.73
N LEU A 27 11.54 0.50 12.54
CA LEU A 27 12.24 1.79 12.37
C LEU A 27 13.77 1.65 12.48
N LYS A 28 14.28 0.63 13.20
CA LYS A 28 15.72 0.38 13.34
C LYS A 28 16.38 -0.13 12.05
N ILE A 29 15.58 -0.58 11.08
CA ILE A 29 16.03 -1.08 9.79
C ILE A 29 15.39 -0.30 8.64
N SER A 30 15.07 0.98 8.87
CA SER A 30 14.47 1.86 7.84
C SER A 30 15.39 2.06 6.64
N ASP A 31 16.69 1.81 6.77
CA ASP A 31 17.66 1.78 5.67
C ASP A 31 17.41 0.63 4.68
N LYS A 32 16.58 -0.37 5.05
CA LYS A 32 16.19 -1.50 4.19
C LYS A 32 14.94 -1.23 3.35
N ILE A 33 14.37 -0.04 3.44
CA ILE A 33 13.25 0.34 2.60
C ILE A 33 13.73 0.45 1.15
N VAL A 34 13.04 -0.26 0.27
CA VAL A 34 13.31 -0.28 -1.17
C VAL A 34 12.84 1.06 -1.77
N ASN A 35 13.65 1.70 -2.61
CA ASN A 35 13.25 2.95 -3.25
C ASN A 35 12.19 2.74 -4.36
N GLY A 36 11.65 3.83 -4.92
CA GLY A 36 10.63 3.76 -5.96
C GLY A 36 11.09 3.11 -7.27
N GLU A 37 12.35 3.30 -7.66
CA GLU A 37 12.91 2.73 -8.91
C GLU A 37 13.06 1.21 -8.79
N ASP A 38 13.67 0.74 -7.71
CA ASP A 38 13.82 -0.69 -7.41
C ASP A 38 12.46 -1.38 -7.27
N LEU A 39 11.46 -0.69 -6.72
CA LEU A 39 10.09 -1.21 -6.62
C LEU A 39 9.42 -1.34 -8.00
N ASN A 40 9.61 -0.35 -8.87
CA ASN A 40 9.14 -0.40 -10.26
C ASN A 40 9.77 -1.57 -11.02
N ASP A 41 11.10 -1.73 -10.88
CA ASP A 41 11.84 -2.83 -11.51
C ASP A 41 11.38 -4.19 -10.99
N LEU A 42 11.18 -4.32 -9.67
CA LEU A 42 10.63 -5.52 -9.07
C LEU A 42 9.27 -5.88 -9.67
N TYR A 43 8.34 -4.92 -9.74
CA TYR A 43 7.01 -5.17 -10.30
C TYR A 43 7.08 -5.56 -11.77
N ARG A 44 7.82 -4.81 -12.60
CA ARG A 44 8.02 -5.13 -14.02
C ARG A 44 8.58 -6.54 -14.22
N ASN A 45 9.60 -6.90 -13.45
CA ASN A 45 10.23 -8.22 -13.51
C ASN A 45 9.24 -9.35 -13.16
N ILE A 46 8.37 -9.15 -12.17
CA ILE A 46 7.35 -10.14 -11.79
C ILE A 46 6.36 -10.35 -12.93
N PHE A 47 5.77 -9.28 -13.47
CA PHE A 47 4.80 -9.37 -14.56
C PHE A 47 5.42 -10.02 -15.81
N GLN A 48 6.65 -9.63 -16.17
CA GLN A 48 7.39 -10.24 -17.28
C GLN A 48 7.66 -11.73 -17.05
N LYS A 49 8.13 -12.11 -15.85
CA LYS A 49 8.44 -13.52 -15.52
C LYS A 49 7.18 -14.39 -15.48
N CYS A 50 6.02 -13.81 -15.18
CA CYS A 50 4.74 -14.50 -15.21
C CYS A 50 4.08 -14.48 -16.59
N GLU A 51 4.67 -13.80 -17.59
CA GLU A 51 4.12 -13.65 -18.94
C GLU A 51 2.73 -12.96 -18.94
N VAL A 52 2.47 -12.09 -17.95
CA VAL A 52 1.21 -11.34 -17.81
C VAL A 52 1.35 -9.98 -18.50
N GLU A 53 0.41 -9.65 -19.38
CA GLU A 53 0.36 -8.33 -20.03
C GLU A 53 0.03 -7.24 -19.01
N TYR A 54 0.72 -6.10 -19.09
CA TYR A 54 0.52 -4.99 -18.17
C TYR A 54 0.87 -3.66 -18.82
N ASN A 55 0.25 -2.59 -18.29
CA ASN A 55 0.66 -1.23 -18.58
C ASN A 55 1.62 -0.74 -17.48
N PRO A 56 2.88 -0.38 -17.80
CA PRO A 56 3.85 0.08 -16.81
C PRO A 56 3.39 1.25 -15.93
N GLN A 57 2.55 2.14 -16.48
CA GLN A 57 2.03 3.29 -15.74
C GLN A 57 1.04 2.89 -14.63
N ASP A 58 0.38 1.74 -14.74
CA ASP A 58 -0.61 1.29 -13.76
C ASP A 58 0.05 0.64 -12.53
N LEU A 59 1.27 0.13 -12.69
CA LEU A 59 2.03 -0.54 -11.62
C LEU A 59 2.20 0.33 -10.35
N VAL A 60 2.28 1.66 -10.52
CA VAL A 60 2.46 2.62 -9.42
C VAL A 60 1.31 2.61 -8.41
N GLN A 61 0.14 2.10 -8.81
CA GLN A 61 -1.05 2.06 -8.00
C GLN A 61 -1.05 0.87 -7.02
N TYR A 62 -0.22 -0.14 -7.26
CA TYR A 62 -0.24 -1.39 -6.52
C TYR A 62 0.57 -1.32 -5.20
N ARG A 63 0.05 -1.98 -4.17
CA ARG A 63 0.55 -2.01 -2.78
C ARG A 63 1.10 -3.39 -2.41
N ALA A 64 0.56 -4.42 -3.04
CA ALA A 64 0.99 -5.80 -2.95
C ALA A 64 0.72 -6.50 -4.29
N LEU A 65 1.54 -7.50 -4.60
CA LEU A 65 1.35 -8.40 -5.73
C LEU A 65 1.25 -9.82 -5.22
N GLN A 66 0.30 -10.59 -5.72
CA GLN A 66 0.17 -12.02 -5.50
C GLN A 66 0.44 -12.75 -6.80
N VAL A 67 1.52 -13.52 -6.82
CA VAL A 67 1.85 -14.42 -7.93
C VAL A 67 1.16 -15.75 -7.67
N LYS A 68 0.42 -16.26 -8.65
CA LYS A 68 -0.11 -17.62 -8.66
C LYS A 68 0.48 -18.43 -9.80
N PHE A 69 1.09 -19.56 -9.48
CA PHE A 69 1.78 -20.38 -10.47
C PHE A 69 0.84 -21.23 -11.32
N SER A 70 -0.24 -21.76 -10.74
CA SER A 70 -1.22 -22.59 -11.43
C SER A 70 -1.94 -21.83 -12.54
N GLU A 71 -2.29 -20.57 -12.27
CA GLU A 71 -3.02 -19.68 -13.18
C GLU A 71 -2.07 -18.89 -14.10
N LYS A 72 -0.76 -18.92 -13.83
CA LYS A 72 0.24 -18.02 -14.44
C LYS A 72 -0.20 -16.55 -14.41
N ASP A 73 -0.71 -16.12 -13.27
CA ASP A 73 -1.32 -14.80 -13.11
C ASP A 73 -0.69 -14.01 -11.96
N VAL A 74 -0.84 -12.69 -12.02
CA VAL A 74 -0.39 -11.73 -11.02
C VAL A 74 -1.58 -10.87 -10.59
N PHE A 75 -2.10 -11.12 -9.40
CA PHE A 75 -3.12 -10.28 -8.80
C PHE A 75 -2.46 -9.10 -8.10
N ALA A 76 -3.02 -7.90 -8.28
CA ALA A 76 -2.43 -6.68 -7.77
C ALA A 76 -3.43 -5.89 -6.93
N ALA A 77 -3.04 -5.55 -5.70
CA ALA A 77 -3.92 -4.86 -4.75
C ALA A 77 -3.64 -3.35 -4.75
N GLN A 78 -4.68 -2.53 -4.89
CA GLN A 78 -4.60 -1.07 -4.70
C GLN A 78 -4.73 -0.69 -3.21
N CYS A 79 -4.64 0.61 -2.92
CA CYS A 79 -4.89 1.12 -1.58
C CYS A 79 -6.39 1.12 -1.25
N ILE A 80 -6.75 0.59 -0.08
CA ILE A 80 -8.13 0.56 0.43
C ILE A 80 -8.51 1.79 1.27
N VAL A 81 -7.50 2.53 1.75
CA VAL A 81 -7.67 3.62 2.74
C VAL A 81 -8.60 4.69 2.19
N ALA A 82 -9.62 5.03 2.97
CA ALA A 82 -10.64 6.03 2.65
C ALA A 82 -11.47 5.73 1.38
N LYS A 83 -11.38 4.50 0.84
CA LYS A 83 -12.11 4.01 -0.34
C LYS A 83 -13.10 2.90 0.03
N ASP A 84 -12.60 1.77 0.53
CA ASP A 84 -13.40 0.56 0.72
C ASP A 84 -12.93 -0.34 1.89
N GLY A 85 -12.02 0.14 2.75
CA GLY A 85 -11.61 -0.65 3.90
C GLY A 85 -11.02 0.13 5.07
N LEU A 86 -11.05 -0.54 6.23
CA LEU A 86 -10.52 -0.12 7.53
C LEU A 86 -9.90 -1.33 8.22
N ALA A 87 -9.09 -1.11 9.24
CA ALA A 87 -8.62 -2.17 10.13
C ALA A 87 -9.22 -2.01 11.53
N LEU A 88 -9.74 -3.09 12.09
CA LEU A 88 -10.28 -3.15 13.44
C LEU A 88 -9.29 -3.89 14.35
N LEU A 89 -8.95 -3.28 15.47
CA LEU A 89 -8.13 -3.90 16.52
C LEU A 89 -9.01 -4.59 17.57
N PRO A 90 -8.46 -5.53 18.36
CA PRO A 90 -9.24 -6.29 19.36
C PRO A 90 -9.92 -5.46 20.43
N ASP A 91 -9.45 -4.25 20.70
CA ASP A 91 -10.00 -3.30 21.68
C ASP A 91 -11.08 -2.37 21.09
N GLY A 92 -11.51 -2.62 19.86
CA GLY A 92 -12.48 -1.81 19.13
C GLY A 92 -11.87 -0.62 18.38
N THR A 93 -10.58 -0.33 18.55
CA THR A 93 -9.91 0.77 17.84
C THR A 93 -9.93 0.54 16.34
N VAL A 94 -10.31 1.57 15.59
CA VAL A 94 -10.36 1.56 14.12
C VAL A 94 -9.19 2.36 13.56
N LEU A 95 -8.43 1.74 12.66
CA LEU A 95 -7.35 2.36 11.89
C LEU A 95 -7.75 2.47 10.41
N PRO A 96 -7.19 3.44 9.65
CA PRO A 96 -7.41 3.52 8.20
C PRO A 96 -6.93 2.26 7.45
N CYS A 97 -5.84 1.65 7.93
CA CYS A 97 -5.41 0.31 7.56
C CYS A 97 -4.49 -0.25 8.65
N ARG A 98 -4.18 -1.55 8.62
CA ARG A 98 -3.39 -2.23 9.67
C ARG A 98 -1.99 -1.67 9.92
N ARG A 99 -1.49 -0.82 9.01
CA ARG A 99 -0.15 -0.20 9.07
C ARG A 99 -0.19 1.30 9.34
N PHE A 100 -1.37 1.91 9.39
CA PHE A 100 -1.50 3.35 9.57
C PHE A 100 -1.93 3.63 11.01
N SER A 101 -0.95 3.97 11.85
CA SER A 101 -1.09 4.00 13.31
C SER A 101 -1.84 5.22 13.87
N ILE A 102 -2.59 5.95 13.06
CA ILE A 102 -3.46 7.05 13.53
C ILE A 102 -4.89 6.49 13.63
N PRO A 103 -5.47 6.37 14.84
CA PRO A 103 -6.85 5.96 14.99
C PRO A 103 -7.82 6.94 14.33
N VAL A 104 -8.90 6.40 13.77
CA VAL A 104 -10.01 7.18 13.19
C VAL A 104 -11.31 7.05 13.99
N GLY A 105 -11.34 6.20 15.03
CA GLY A 105 -12.45 6.04 15.97
C GLY A 105 -12.35 4.74 16.75
N ASN A 106 -13.38 4.42 17.55
CA ASN A 106 -13.50 3.13 18.24
C ASN A 106 -14.94 2.60 18.16
N LEU A 107 -15.14 1.37 17.67
CA LEU A 107 -16.48 0.79 17.46
C LEU A 107 -17.24 0.44 18.75
N LEU A 108 -16.59 0.50 19.91
CA LEU A 108 -17.27 0.36 21.21
C LEU A 108 -17.99 1.65 21.62
N THR A 109 -17.63 2.80 21.04
CA THR A 109 -18.16 4.13 21.40
C THR A 109 -18.78 4.87 20.22
N ASP A 110 -18.31 4.62 18.99
CA ASP A 110 -18.72 5.30 17.76
C ASP A 110 -19.40 4.32 16.80
N SER A 111 -20.39 4.79 16.04
CA SER A 111 -20.91 4.02 14.91
C SER A 111 -19.89 4.00 13.76
N LEU A 112 -19.86 2.89 13.00
CA LEU A 112 -19.02 2.79 11.80
C LEU A 112 -19.32 3.91 10.79
N GLU A 113 -20.60 4.28 10.64
CA GLU A 113 -21.02 5.39 9.78
C GLU A 113 -20.41 6.73 10.22
N ASN A 114 -20.41 7.02 11.51
CA ASN A 114 -19.80 8.23 12.04
C ASN A 114 -18.28 8.26 11.78
N ILE A 115 -17.59 7.16 12.08
CA ILE A 115 -16.15 7.03 11.81
C ILE A 115 -15.87 7.25 10.31
N TRP A 116 -16.63 6.58 9.45
CA TRP A 116 -16.41 6.64 8.02
C TRP A 116 -16.68 8.04 7.46
N SER A 117 -17.80 8.66 7.81
CA SER A 117 -18.23 9.93 7.20
C SER A 117 -17.54 11.15 7.81
N ASN A 118 -17.24 11.14 9.11
CA ASN A 118 -16.80 12.33 9.84
C ASN A 118 -15.33 12.32 10.25
N SER A 119 -14.58 11.23 10.01
CA SER A 119 -13.14 11.23 10.26
C SER A 119 -12.41 12.27 9.40
N THR A 120 -11.75 13.23 10.05
CA THR A 120 -10.92 14.24 9.39
C THR A 120 -9.86 13.59 8.51
N LEU A 121 -9.14 12.58 9.02
CA LEU A 121 -8.09 11.89 8.27
C LEU A 121 -8.65 11.21 7.01
N LEU A 122 -9.76 10.48 7.11
CA LEU A 122 -10.34 9.84 5.93
C LEU A 122 -10.82 10.88 4.91
N ASN A 123 -11.44 11.97 5.36
CA ASN A 123 -11.89 13.05 4.49
C ASN A 123 -10.72 13.80 3.83
N ASP A 124 -9.63 14.00 4.54
CA ASP A 124 -8.41 14.58 3.99
C ASP A 124 -7.90 13.76 2.80
N LEU A 125 -7.94 12.43 2.92
CA LEU A 125 -7.45 11.50 1.90
C LEU A 125 -8.42 11.27 0.74
N ARG A 126 -9.73 11.46 0.95
CA ARG A 126 -10.73 11.43 -0.14
C ARG A 126 -10.54 12.58 -1.12
N ASN A 127 -10.02 13.72 -0.66
CA ASN A 127 -9.67 14.83 -1.52
C ASN A 127 -8.17 14.81 -1.85
N LYS A 128 -7.83 14.21 -2.98
CA LYS A 128 -6.45 14.12 -3.48
C LYS A 128 -5.70 15.46 -3.50
N LYS A 129 -6.40 16.59 -3.72
CA LYS A 129 -5.78 17.93 -3.74
C LYS A 129 -5.17 18.34 -2.40
N ASN A 130 -5.55 17.68 -1.31
CA ASN A 130 -4.97 17.90 0.01
C ASN A 130 -3.55 17.31 0.14
N LEU A 131 -3.18 16.37 -0.73
CA LEU A 131 -1.83 15.80 -0.74
C LEU A 131 -0.82 16.86 -1.19
N LYS A 132 0.31 16.92 -0.52
CA LYS A 132 1.41 17.85 -0.81
C LYS A 132 2.25 17.36 -1.99
N GLY A 133 3.10 18.24 -2.50
CA GLY A 133 4.07 17.91 -3.55
C GLY A 133 3.43 17.46 -4.87
N LYS A 134 4.04 16.48 -5.54
CA LYS A 134 3.56 15.93 -6.81
C LYS A 134 2.25 15.16 -6.66
N CYS A 135 2.00 14.55 -5.50
CA CYS A 135 0.84 13.71 -5.26
C CYS A 135 -0.49 14.46 -5.42
N GLY A 136 -0.58 15.71 -4.97
CA GLY A 136 -1.81 16.51 -5.09
C GLY A 136 -2.11 17.02 -6.50
N LYS A 137 -1.15 16.89 -7.43
CA LYS A 137 -1.21 17.45 -8.78
C LYS A 137 -1.13 16.39 -9.89
N CYS A 138 -0.69 15.16 -9.59
CA CYS A 138 -0.50 14.15 -10.61
C CYS A 138 -1.83 13.65 -11.21
N GLY A 139 -1.79 13.18 -12.45
CA GLY A 139 -2.98 12.74 -13.21
C GLY A 139 -3.53 11.36 -12.83
N VAL A 140 -2.90 10.62 -11.91
CA VAL A 140 -3.34 9.27 -11.53
C VAL A 140 -4.53 9.35 -10.56
N SER A 141 -5.75 9.41 -11.08
CA SER A 141 -6.97 9.79 -10.35
C SER A 141 -7.13 9.13 -8.97
N ASP A 142 -7.08 7.80 -8.92
CA ASP A 142 -7.41 7.03 -7.70
C ASP A 142 -6.20 6.72 -6.81
N CYS A 143 -5.02 7.23 -7.15
CA CYS A 143 -3.81 6.99 -6.37
C CYS A 143 -3.61 8.09 -5.31
N ILE A 144 -3.61 7.67 -4.06
CA ILE A 144 -3.17 8.49 -2.93
C ILE A 144 -1.81 8.05 -2.39
N GLY A 145 -0.99 7.25 -3.10
CA GLY A 145 0.26 6.71 -2.54
C GLY A 145 0.04 5.72 -1.37
N CYS A 146 1.06 5.46 -0.56
CA CYS A 146 0.97 4.67 0.67
C CYS A 146 1.02 5.57 1.91
N ARG A 147 -0.14 5.97 2.42
CA ARG A 147 -0.23 6.92 3.54
C ARG A 147 0.42 6.43 4.82
N ALA A 148 0.31 5.12 5.10
CA ALA A 148 1.00 4.47 6.21
C ALA A 148 2.53 4.62 6.12
N MET A 149 3.10 4.44 4.93
CA MET A 149 4.54 4.56 4.69
C MET A 149 5.02 5.99 4.87
N VAL A 150 4.32 6.94 4.25
CA VAL A 150 4.65 8.36 4.33
C VAL A 150 4.62 8.81 5.78
N TYR A 151 3.54 8.52 6.50
CA TYR A 151 3.42 8.89 7.91
C TYR A 151 4.51 8.27 8.78
N ALA A 152 4.86 6.99 8.54
CA ALA A 152 5.90 6.31 9.31
C ALA A 152 7.28 6.97 9.19
N LEU A 153 7.60 7.59 8.04
CA LEU A 153 8.90 8.24 7.82
C LEU A 153 8.90 9.73 8.13
N THR A 154 7.79 10.43 7.87
CA THR A 154 7.76 11.90 7.93
C THR A 154 6.96 12.45 9.09
N GLY A 155 6.09 11.63 9.71
CA GLY A 155 5.07 12.10 10.65
C GLY A 155 3.93 12.89 10.00
N ASP A 156 3.92 13.04 8.68
CA ASP A 156 2.93 13.81 7.92
C ASP A 156 2.30 12.95 6.84
N TYR A 157 1.08 12.47 7.07
CA TYR A 157 0.39 11.60 6.12
C TYR A 157 -0.01 12.29 4.81
N LEU A 158 0.01 13.63 4.75
CA LEU A 158 -0.27 14.38 3.52
C LEU A 158 0.98 14.64 2.69
N ALA A 159 2.18 14.31 3.19
CA ALA A 159 3.42 14.49 2.45
C ALA A 159 3.51 13.63 1.18
N GLU A 160 4.51 13.91 0.36
CA GLU A 160 4.75 13.19 -0.89
C GLU A 160 5.12 11.71 -0.63
N ASP A 161 4.68 10.80 -1.51
CA ASP A 161 5.07 9.39 -1.45
C ASP A 161 6.42 9.17 -2.14
N PHE A 162 7.47 8.91 -1.37
CA PHE A 162 8.81 8.66 -1.89
C PHE A 162 8.94 7.34 -2.67
N HIS A 163 7.99 6.39 -2.52
CA HIS A 163 7.95 5.19 -3.35
C HIS A 163 7.37 5.46 -4.74
N CYS A 164 6.80 6.63 -5.00
CA CYS A 164 6.26 6.96 -6.32
C CYS A 164 7.41 7.26 -7.28
N TRP A 165 7.54 6.43 -8.32
CA TRP A 165 8.51 6.60 -9.42
C TRP A 165 7.98 7.42 -10.61
N LEU A 166 6.75 7.94 -10.52
CA LEU A 166 6.23 8.96 -11.43
C LEU A 166 6.62 10.38 -11.02
#